data_AF-T0TB40-F1
#
_entry.id   AF-T0TB40-F1
#
_cell.length_a   1.000
_cell.length_b   1.000
_cell.length_c   1.000
_cell.angle_alpha   90.00
_cell.angle_beta   90.00
_cell.angle_gamma   90.00
#
_symmetry.space_group_name_H-M   'P 1'
#
loop_
_entity.id
_entity.type
_entity.pdbx_description
1 polymer ?
#
loop_
_entity_poly.entity_id
_entity_poly.type
_entity_poly.pdbx_seq_one_letter_code
_entity_poly.pdbx_strand_id
1 'polypeptide(L)'
;MNENELNDLILDIWLDFEELKVNPESAEVLIPNSMPLLWFGDLPAYEKSDLKILTVSKNASYAEFGENQRFEKLLTELSSVNLEIYKSNLNQYFEYNPSSWFNQLAKFFPIFDAAYKQSENQINRALHIDLFTPIPTEPVWPNLTKSQQSQFVMKFPQIMQILKPDILLTSLSVSNLKILLKNAGTEIEEIFNEEELGKSAKYVRAYRLDKKLIVINGRNFQGTYFGGMTDLFVQKCLREIKKMM
;
A
#
# COMPACT_ATOMS: atom_id res chain seq x y z
N MET A 1 -8.07 15.18 7.54
CA MET A 1 -8.22 13.89 8.25
C MET A 1 -8.58 14.17 9.69
N ASN A 2 -9.18 13.22 10.42
CA ASN A 2 -9.33 13.34 11.88
C ASN A 2 -8.04 12.86 12.54
N GLU A 3 -7.29 13.78 13.14
CA GLU A 3 -5.98 13.47 13.72
C GLU A 3 -6.08 12.52 14.93
N ASN A 4 -7.17 12.58 15.69
CA ASN A 4 -7.39 11.68 16.82
C ASN A 4 -7.60 10.24 16.33
N GLU A 5 -8.41 10.02 15.28
CA GLU A 5 -8.62 8.69 14.70
C GLU A 5 -7.32 8.09 14.15
N LEU A 6 -6.46 8.91 13.54
CA LEU A 6 -5.15 8.45 13.08
C LEU A 6 -4.25 8.07 14.26
N ASN A 7 -4.17 8.92 15.28
CA ASN A 7 -3.35 8.64 16.47
C ASN A 7 -3.82 7.38 17.19
N ASP A 8 -5.13 7.20 17.34
CA ASP A 8 -5.72 6.00 17.94
C ASP A 8 -5.37 4.75 17.14
N LEU A 9 -5.47 4.79 15.80
CA LEU A 9 -5.08 3.67 14.95
C LEU A 9 -3.58 3.36 15.05
N ILE A 10 -2.73 4.38 15.14
CA ILE A 10 -1.29 4.18 15.34
C ILE A 10 -1.05 3.42 16.65
N LEU A 11 -1.64 3.87 17.75
CA LEU A 11 -1.47 3.23 19.07
C LEU A 11 -2.03 1.80 19.08
N ASP A 12 -3.18 1.57 18.48
CA ASP A 12 -3.81 0.25 18.33
C ASP A 12 -2.89 -0.74 17.59
N ILE A 13 -2.25 -0.30 16.50
CA ILE A 13 -1.29 -1.15 15.76
C ILE A 13 -0.03 -1.44 16.58
N TRP A 14 0.45 -0.48 17.37
CA TRP A 14 1.59 -0.71 18.24
C TRP A 14 1.26 -1.68 19.37
N LEU A 15 0.03 -1.66 19.90
CA LEU A 15 -0.45 -2.66 20.84
C LEU A 15 -0.49 -4.05 20.20
N ASP A 16 -1.08 -4.19 19.00
CA ASP A 16 -1.07 -5.44 18.24
C ASP A 16 0.38 -5.95 18.05
N PHE A 17 1.32 -5.05 17.74
CA PHE A 17 2.71 -5.42 17.52
C PHE A 17 3.40 -5.96 18.78
N GLU A 18 3.13 -5.40 19.96
CA GLU A 18 3.65 -5.94 21.21
C GLU A 18 3.03 -7.30 21.56
N GLU A 19 1.73 -7.47 21.33
CA GLU A 19 1.04 -8.75 21.55
C GLU A 19 1.62 -9.86 20.66
N LEU A 20 1.89 -9.54 19.39
CA LEU A 20 2.49 -10.48 18.45
C LEU A 20 3.91 -10.92 18.83
N LYS A 21 4.69 -10.07 19.53
CA LYS A 21 6.05 -10.41 19.97
C LYS A 21 6.06 -11.43 21.11
N VAL A 22 5.04 -11.41 21.98
CA VAL A 22 4.97 -12.32 23.14
C VAL A 22 4.27 -13.64 22.82
N ASN A 23 3.55 -13.71 21.70
CA ASN A 23 2.97 -14.96 21.19
C ASN A 23 4.02 -15.75 20.39
N PRO A 24 4.36 -16.99 20.79
CA PRO A 24 5.42 -17.77 20.15
C PRO A 24 5.22 -17.99 18.64
N GLU A 25 3.99 -18.21 18.20
CA GLU A 25 3.71 -18.56 16.80
C GLU A 25 3.89 -17.35 15.86
N SER A 26 3.44 -16.17 16.29
CA SER A 26 3.64 -14.95 15.52
C SER A 26 5.06 -14.41 15.66
N ALA A 27 5.69 -14.52 16.83
CA ALA A 27 7.04 -14.02 17.06
C ALA A 27 8.07 -14.63 16.11
N GLU A 28 7.89 -15.90 15.70
CA GLU A 28 8.76 -16.59 14.73
C GLU A 28 8.79 -15.93 13.35
N VAL A 29 7.75 -15.18 12.98
CA VAL A 29 7.60 -14.59 11.63
C VAL A 29 7.69 -13.08 11.62
N LEU A 30 7.84 -12.44 12.78
CA LEU A 30 8.11 -11.01 12.87
C LEU A 30 9.55 -10.73 12.46
N ILE A 31 9.75 -9.60 11.79
CA ILE A 31 11.10 -9.14 11.46
C ILE A 31 11.76 -8.53 12.71
N PRO A 32 12.94 -9.01 13.13
CA PRO A 32 13.68 -8.41 14.23
C PRO A 32 14.01 -6.94 13.93
N ASN A 33 14.02 -6.09 14.96
CA ASN A 33 14.32 -4.66 14.82
C ASN A 33 13.49 -4.00 13.72
N SER A 34 12.18 -4.20 13.77
CA SER A 34 11.21 -3.58 12.87
C SER A 34 10.21 -2.74 13.63
N MET A 35 9.39 -2.02 12.87
CA MET A 35 8.26 -1.26 13.37
C MET A 35 7.06 -1.44 12.44
N PRO A 36 5.83 -1.27 12.92
CA PRO A 36 4.67 -1.24 12.05
C PRO A 36 4.75 -0.08 11.07
N LEU A 37 4.42 -0.31 9.80
CA LEU A 37 4.42 0.68 8.72
C LEU A 37 2.98 0.89 8.26
N LEU A 38 2.30 1.86 8.87
CA LEU A 38 0.89 2.13 8.60
C LEU A 38 0.66 2.73 7.19
N TRP A 39 1.60 3.56 6.73
CA TRP A 39 1.66 4.08 5.37
C TRP A 39 3.11 4.39 5.00
N PHE A 40 3.33 4.67 3.72
CA PHE A 40 4.60 5.13 3.22
C PHE A 40 4.39 6.38 2.36
N GLY A 41 5.11 7.46 2.68
CA GLY A 41 5.11 8.72 1.93
C GLY A 41 4.41 9.87 2.63
N ASP A 42 4.52 11.06 2.03
CA ASP A 42 4.11 12.35 2.59
C ASP A 42 2.59 12.48 2.74
N LEU A 43 2.09 12.13 3.93
CA LEU A 43 0.67 12.21 4.28
C LEU A 43 0.12 13.66 4.24
N PRO A 44 0.81 14.69 4.79
CA PRO A 44 0.37 16.07 4.66
C PRO A 44 0.17 16.54 3.21
N ALA A 45 1.03 16.16 2.27
CA ALA A 45 0.86 16.48 0.85
C ALA A 45 -0.26 15.65 0.19
N TYR A 46 -0.41 14.37 0.58
CA TYR A 46 -1.52 13.53 0.13
C TYR A 46 -2.88 14.13 0.52
N GLU A 47 -3.01 14.64 1.74
CA GLU A 47 -4.26 15.25 2.20
C GLU A 47 -4.69 16.47 1.39
N LYS A 48 -3.71 17.25 0.91
CA LYS A 48 -3.88 18.46 0.11
C LYS A 48 -4.05 18.18 -1.39
N SER A 49 -3.88 16.92 -1.82
CA SER A 49 -4.00 16.53 -3.22
C SER A 49 -5.46 16.60 -3.66
N ASP A 50 -5.69 17.11 -4.86
CA ASP A 50 -7.02 17.12 -5.50
C ASP A 50 -7.48 15.70 -5.83
N LEU A 51 -6.53 14.83 -6.17
CA LEU A 51 -6.75 13.42 -6.43
C LEU A 51 -5.92 12.55 -5.47
N LYS A 52 -6.59 11.80 -4.61
CA LYS A 52 -5.95 10.98 -3.58
C LYS A 52 -5.69 9.57 -4.07
N ILE A 53 -4.42 9.24 -4.25
CA ILE A 53 -3.97 7.96 -4.84
C ILE A 53 -3.26 7.14 -3.78
N LEU A 54 -3.75 5.92 -3.54
CA LEU A 54 -3.00 4.91 -2.79
C LEU A 54 -2.51 3.83 -3.72
N THR A 55 -1.29 3.38 -3.51
CA THR A 55 -0.83 2.11 -4.04
C THR A 55 -0.93 1.06 -2.95
N VAL A 56 -1.36 -0.15 -3.32
CA VAL A 56 -1.63 -1.21 -2.34
C VAL A 56 -0.80 -2.45 -2.65
N SER A 57 -0.13 -3.01 -1.63
CA SER A 57 0.56 -4.30 -1.70
C SER A 57 0.12 -5.29 -0.61
N LYS A 58 0.93 -6.30 -0.32
CA LYS A 58 0.61 -7.38 0.64
C LYS A 58 0.90 -6.91 2.08
N ASN A 59 2.18 -6.80 2.40
CA ASN A 59 2.77 -6.28 3.63
C ASN A 59 4.28 -6.07 3.38
N ALA A 60 4.90 -5.17 4.13
CA ALA A 60 6.34 -5.00 4.15
C ALA A 60 7.11 -6.28 4.49
N SER A 61 8.27 -6.47 3.84
CA SER A 61 9.19 -7.59 4.06
C SER A 61 10.47 -7.13 4.78
N TYR A 62 11.39 -8.07 5.02
CA TYR A 62 12.68 -7.76 5.65
C TYR A 62 13.47 -6.68 4.89
N ALA A 63 13.25 -6.54 3.57
CA ALA A 63 13.94 -5.57 2.72
C ALA A 63 13.69 -4.09 3.11
N GLU A 64 12.62 -3.83 3.86
CA GLU A 64 12.34 -2.50 4.41
C GLU A 64 13.25 -2.15 5.59
N PHE A 65 13.83 -3.17 6.23
CA PHE A 65 14.69 -3.06 7.40
C PHE A 65 16.12 -3.54 7.08
N GLY A 66 17.02 -3.49 8.07
CA GLY A 66 18.41 -3.94 7.92
C GLY A 66 19.37 -2.85 7.39
N GLU A 67 20.27 -3.22 6.48
CA GLU A 67 21.42 -2.42 6.05
C GLU A 67 21.06 -1.06 5.42
N ASN A 68 19.82 -0.91 4.95
CA ASN A 68 19.38 0.31 4.27
C ASN A 68 19.13 1.50 5.22
N GLN A 69 19.09 1.28 6.55
CA GLN A 69 18.91 2.30 7.59
C GLN A 69 17.93 3.43 7.21
N ARG A 70 16.79 3.08 6.61
CA ARG A 70 15.88 4.06 5.96
C ARG A 70 15.16 4.97 6.95
N PHE A 71 15.10 4.58 8.22
CA PHE A 71 14.44 5.32 9.28
C PHE A 71 15.50 5.97 10.16
N GLU A 72 15.42 7.30 10.31
CA GLU A 72 16.36 8.09 11.12
C GLU A 72 16.39 7.60 12.58
N LYS A 73 15.21 7.27 13.11
CA LYS A 73 15.03 6.67 14.44
C LYS A 73 14.13 5.46 14.32
N LEU A 74 14.73 4.27 14.38
CA LEU A 74 13.98 3.03 14.45
C LEU A 74 13.33 2.91 15.83
N LEU A 75 12.00 2.89 15.85
CA LEU A 75 11.21 2.63 17.05
C LEU A 75 10.96 1.12 17.10
N THR A 76 11.30 0.44 18.18
CA THR A 76 11.14 -1.03 18.27
C THR A 76 10.16 -1.46 19.33
N GLU A 77 9.72 -0.56 20.19
CA GLU A 77 8.84 -0.85 21.32
C GLU A 77 7.76 0.22 21.48
N LEU A 78 6.54 -0.16 21.88
CA LEU A 78 5.44 0.78 22.15
C LEU A 78 5.85 1.87 23.17
N SER A 79 6.60 1.51 24.20
CA SER A 79 7.12 2.44 25.23
C SER A 79 7.96 3.58 24.66
N SER A 80 8.55 3.35 23.48
CA SER A 80 9.40 4.30 22.76
C SER A 80 8.62 5.14 21.73
N VAL A 81 7.32 4.87 21.54
CA VAL A 81 6.53 5.50 20.49
C VAL A 81 6.27 6.97 20.81
N ASN A 82 7.02 7.81 20.12
CA ASN A 82 6.67 9.21 19.95
C ASN A 82 5.91 9.35 18.62
N LEU A 83 4.63 9.72 18.69
CA LEU A 83 3.75 9.82 17.51
C LEU A 83 4.31 10.74 16.43
N GLU A 84 4.95 11.85 16.81
CA GLU A 84 5.54 12.79 15.86
C GLU A 84 6.74 12.20 15.13
N ILE A 85 7.62 11.49 15.85
CA ILE A 85 8.75 10.78 15.24
C ILE A 85 8.25 9.66 14.32
N TYR A 86 7.23 8.90 14.76
CA TYR A 86 6.62 7.83 13.96
C TYR A 86 6.04 8.38 12.65
N LYS A 87 5.19 9.40 12.74
CA LYS A 87 4.62 10.09 11.57
C LYS A 87 5.70 10.63 10.64
N SER A 88 6.74 11.27 11.21
CA SER A 88 7.86 11.81 10.43
C SER A 88 8.60 10.73 9.65
N ASN A 89 8.91 9.59 10.28
CA ASN A 89 9.56 8.45 9.63
C ASN A 89 8.75 7.96 8.42
N LEU A 90 7.43 7.78 8.58
CA LEU A 90 6.59 7.29 7.50
C LEU A 90 6.40 8.33 6.39
N ASN A 91 6.29 9.62 6.75
CA ASN A 91 6.13 10.72 5.80
C ASN A 91 7.35 10.90 4.89
N GLN A 92 8.55 10.63 5.42
CA GLN A 92 9.80 10.80 4.68
C GLN A 92 10.24 9.54 3.92
N TYR A 93 9.44 8.46 3.92
CA TYR A 93 9.85 7.17 3.37
C TYR A 93 10.40 7.25 1.94
N PHE A 94 9.77 8.04 1.06
CA PHE A 94 10.19 8.18 -0.33
C PHE A 94 11.33 9.19 -0.57
N GLU A 95 11.74 9.94 0.46
CA GLU A 95 12.83 10.90 0.38
C GLU A 95 14.19 10.23 0.60
N TYR A 96 14.25 9.16 1.41
CA TYR A 96 15.50 8.52 1.81
C TYR A 96 15.61 7.08 1.34
N ASN A 97 16.25 6.90 0.17
CA ASN A 97 16.58 5.59 -0.40
C ASN A 97 15.38 4.63 -0.36
N PRO A 98 14.24 4.88 -1.04
CA PRO A 98 13.13 3.93 -1.06
C PRO A 98 13.50 2.66 -1.85
N SER A 99 12.76 1.57 -1.63
CA SER A 99 12.92 0.36 -2.44
C SER A 99 12.74 0.66 -3.94
N SER A 100 13.70 0.25 -4.77
CA SER A 100 13.63 0.45 -6.23
C SER A 100 12.43 -0.26 -6.86
N TRP A 101 11.83 -1.21 -6.14
CA TRP A 101 10.57 -1.85 -6.49
C TRP A 101 9.44 -0.85 -6.78
N PHE A 102 9.39 0.27 -6.04
CA PHE A 102 8.39 1.32 -6.24
C PHE A 102 8.50 2.04 -7.58
N ASN A 103 9.67 2.01 -8.23
CA ASN A 103 9.87 2.64 -9.55
C ASN A 103 8.95 2.04 -10.63
N GLN A 104 8.55 0.78 -10.46
CA GLN A 104 7.67 0.09 -11.41
C GLN A 104 6.26 0.68 -11.45
N LEU A 105 5.79 1.24 -10.34
CA LEU A 105 4.54 2.00 -10.29
C LEU A 105 4.76 3.49 -10.55
N ALA A 106 5.83 4.06 -9.99
CA ALA A 106 6.08 5.50 -10.01
C ALA A 106 6.07 6.09 -11.42
N LYS A 107 6.56 5.33 -12.41
CA LYS A 107 6.58 5.73 -13.82
C LYS A 107 5.19 5.96 -14.44
N PHE A 108 4.12 5.47 -13.82
CA PHE A 108 2.75 5.63 -14.31
C PHE A 108 1.99 6.77 -13.63
N PHE A 109 2.49 7.29 -12.50
CA PHE A 109 1.82 8.39 -11.78
C PHE A 109 1.69 9.70 -12.54
N PRO A 110 2.59 10.09 -13.47
CA PRO A 110 2.39 11.28 -14.28
C PRO A 110 1.07 11.28 -15.09
N ILE A 111 0.46 10.11 -15.34
CA ILE A 111 -0.88 10.06 -15.96
C ILE A 111 -1.94 10.70 -15.07
N PHE A 112 -1.78 10.61 -13.76
CA PHE A 112 -2.69 11.15 -12.74
C PHE A 112 -2.16 12.44 -12.11
N ASP A 113 -1.20 13.10 -12.78
CA ASP A 113 -0.55 14.33 -12.29
C ASP A 113 0.03 14.14 -10.87
N ALA A 114 0.53 12.93 -10.61
CA ALA A 114 0.94 12.48 -9.28
C ALA A 114 2.38 11.99 -9.23
N ALA A 115 2.94 11.91 -8.02
CA ALA A 115 4.22 11.26 -7.74
C ALA A 115 4.27 10.75 -6.28
N TYR A 116 5.29 9.98 -5.92
CA TYR A 116 5.58 9.66 -4.50
C TYR A 116 6.30 10.80 -3.75
N LYS A 117 7.07 11.62 -4.45
CA LYS A 117 7.86 12.73 -3.88
C LYS A 117 7.65 14.05 -4.63
N GLN A 118 8.05 15.16 -4.02
CA GLN A 118 7.90 16.48 -4.64
C GLN A 118 8.51 16.52 -6.04
N SER A 119 7.76 17.06 -7.00
CA SER A 119 8.18 17.17 -8.40
C SER A 119 7.47 18.36 -9.06
N GLU A 120 8.16 19.04 -9.97
CA GLU A 120 7.74 20.34 -10.51
C GLU A 120 6.41 20.32 -11.28
N ASN A 121 5.95 19.14 -11.73
CA ASN A 121 4.76 19.01 -12.60
C ASN A 121 3.72 18.03 -12.04
N GLN A 122 3.83 17.64 -10.77
CA GLN A 122 2.96 16.62 -10.16
C GLN A 122 2.37 17.19 -8.87
N ILE A 123 1.14 17.66 -8.99
CA ILE A 123 0.39 18.32 -7.90
C ILE A 123 -0.12 17.32 -6.86
N ASN A 124 -0.36 16.07 -7.27
CA ASN A 124 -0.90 15.03 -6.40
C ASN A 124 0.22 14.20 -5.78
N ARG A 125 0.03 13.81 -4.51
CA ARG A 125 0.93 12.91 -3.78
C ARG A 125 0.26 11.56 -3.65
N ALA A 126 0.96 10.51 -4.05
CA ALA A 126 0.56 9.14 -3.77
C ALA A 126 1.17 8.66 -2.46
N LEU A 127 0.44 7.81 -1.73
CA LEU A 127 0.97 7.02 -0.61
C LEU A 127 0.98 5.54 -0.98
N HIS A 128 1.80 4.77 -0.27
CA HIS A 128 1.68 3.32 -0.24
C HIS A 128 1.02 2.86 1.05
N ILE A 129 0.22 1.79 0.97
CA ILE A 129 -0.29 1.05 2.12
C ILE A 129 -0.31 -0.45 1.84
N ASP A 130 -0.42 -1.24 2.89
CA ASP A 130 -0.47 -2.70 2.80
C ASP A 130 -1.87 -3.26 3.10
N LEU A 131 -2.25 -4.31 2.36
CA LEU A 131 -3.59 -4.90 2.44
C LEU A 131 -3.79 -5.75 3.70
N PHE A 132 -2.82 -6.59 4.04
CA PHE A 132 -3.05 -7.63 5.05
C PHE A 132 -2.75 -7.15 6.46
N THR A 133 -1.60 -6.49 6.63
CA THR A 133 -1.14 -6.01 7.92
C THR A 133 -0.12 -4.89 7.71
N PRO A 134 -0.14 -3.82 8.54
CA PRO A 134 0.95 -2.84 8.58
C PRO A 134 2.20 -3.41 9.29
N ILE A 135 2.09 -4.57 9.93
CA ILE A 135 3.20 -5.20 10.66
C ILE A 135 4.01 -6.07 9.69
N PRO A 136 5.31 -5.82 9.55
CA PRO A 136 6.16 -6.52 8.59
C PRO A 136 6.41 -7.97 9.02
N THR A 137 6.46 -8.90 8.06
CA THR A 137 6.69 -10.34 8.34
C THR A 137 7.67 -10.96 7.36
N GLU A 138 8.35 -12.03 7.79
CA GLU A 138 9.21 -12.87 6.94
C GLU A 138 8.83 -14.36 7.11
N PRO A 139 8.29 -15.04 6.08
CA PRO A 139 7.94 -14.50 4.77
C PRO A 139 6.74 -13.52 4.82
N VAL A 140 6.47 -12.82 3.72
CA VAL A 140 5.30 -11.93 3.61
C VAL A 140 3.99 -12.66 3.95
N TRP A 141 3.04 -11.95 4.57
CA TRP A 141 1.83 -12.48 5.23
C TRP A 141 1.07 -13.55 4.43
N PRO A 142 0.84 -13.41 3.10
CA PRO A 142 0.12 -14.43 2.34
C PRO A 142 0.80 -15.81 2.30
N ASN A 143 2.09 -15.88 2.61
CA ASN A 143 2.89 -17.10 2.62
C ASN A 143 3.01 -17.71 4.03
N LEU A 144 2.49 -17.06 5.07
CA LEU A 144 2.42 -17.61 6.42
C LEU A 144 1.42 -18.76 6.50
N THR A 145 1.54 -19.59 7.56
CA THR A 145 0.52 -20.62 7.84
C THR A 145 -0.81 -19.98 8.20
N LYS A 146 -1.92 -20.74 8.12
CA LYS A 146 -3.23 -20.21 8.50
C LYS A 146 -3.34 -19.81 9.98
N SER A 147 -2.62 -20.53 10.84
CA SER A 147 -2.60 -20.25 12.27
C SER A 147 -1.80 -18.96 12.56
N GLN A 148 -0.64 -18.78 11.93
CA GLN A 148 0.12 -17.52 11.95
C GLN A 148 -0.68 -16.34 11.39
N GLN A 149 -1.31 -16.50 10.22
CA GLN A 149 -2.14 -15.47 9.58
C GLN A 149 -3.24 -14.96 10.51
N SER A 150 -3.86 -15.86 11.29
CA SER A 150 -4.97 -15.53 12.19
C SER A 150 -4.56 -14.67 13.39
N GLN A 151 -3.27 -14.57 13.71
CA GLN A 151 -2.77 -13.72 14.77
C GLN A 151 -2.80 -12.23 14.38
N PHE A 152 -2.79 -11.91 13.08
CA PHE A 152 -2.72 -10.52 12.60
C PHE A 152 -4.11 -9.95 12.34
N VAL A 153 -4.40 -8.81 12.95
CA VAL A 153 -5.64 -8.07 12.72
C VAL A 153 -5.51 -7.18 11.49
N MET A 154 -6.43 -7.35 10.53
CA MET A 154 -6.46 -6.50 9.33
C MET A 154 -6.93 -5.08 9.69
N LYS A 155 -6.10 -4.07 9.36
CA LYS A 155 -6.40 -2.65 9.57
C LYS A 155 -6.79 -1.89 8.31
N PHE A 156 -6.76 -2.55 7.16
CA PHE A 156 -7.03 -1.93 5.85
C PHE A 156 -8.36 -1.18 5.79
N PRO A 157 -9.50 -1.69 6.30
CA PRO A 157 -10.75 -0.92 6.34
C PRO A 157 -10.65 0.40 7.10
N GLN A 158 -10.00 0.41 8.27
CA GLN A 158 -9.79 1.62 9.07
C GLN A 158 -8.90 2.63 8.32
N ILE A 159 -7.83 2.15 7.69
CA ILE A 159 -6.93 2.99 6.87
C ILE A 159 -7.71 3.65 5.73
N MET A 160 -8.58 2.90 5.04
CA MET A 160 -9.42 3.42 3.96
C MET A 160 -10.39 4.51 4.43
N GLN A 161 -10.96 4.37 5.63
CA GLN A 161 -11.84 5.37 6.23
C GLN A 161 -11.12 6.67 6.58
N ILE A 162 -9.86 6.57 7.03
CA ILE A 162 -9.03 7.73 7.39
C ILE A 162 -8.50 8.44 6.15
N LEU A 163 -7.91 7.69 5.20
CA LEU A 163 -7.23 8.26 4.04
C LEU A 163 -8.19 8.69 2.94
N LYS A 164 -9.35 8.03 2.81
CA LYS A 164 -10.42 8.35 1.84
C LYS A 164 -9.88 8.56 0.41
N PRO A 165 -9.21 7.56 -0.17
CA PRO A 165 -8.67 7.67 -1.52
C PRO A 165 -9.76 7.79 -2.58
N ASP A 166 -9.37 8.31 -3.74
CA ASP A 166 -10.16 8.29 -4.97
C ASP A 166 -9.68 7.18 -5.91
N ILE A 167 -8.39 6.82 -5.85
CA ILE A 167 -7.80 5.71 -6.62
C ILE A 167 -7.03 4.75 -5.70
N LEU A 168 -7.25 3.44 -5.90
CA LEU A 168 -6.32 2.39 -5.49
C LEU A 168 -5.61 1.82 -6.71
N LEU A 169 -4.28 1.84 -6.72
CA LEU A 169 -3.46 1.23 -7.78
C LEU A 169 -2.74 0.00 -7.23
N THR A 170 -2.92 -1.15 -7.87
CA THR A 170 -2.35 -2.40 -7.36
C THR A 170 -1.99 -3.42 -8.45
N SER A 171 -1.34 -4.50 -8.04
CA SER A 171 -1.09 -5.71 -8.84
C SER A 171 -1.10 -6.89 -7.88
N LEU A 172 -2.30 -7.22 -7.43
CA LEU A 172 -2.55 -8.37 -6.56
C LEU A 172 -2.95 -9.59 -7.41
N SER A 173 -2.75 -10.77 -6.86
CA SER A 173 -3.36 -11.98 -7.41
C SER A 173 -4.89 -11.86 -7.37
N VAL A 174 -5.58 -12.64 -8.20
CA VAL A 174 -7.06 -12.65 -8.22
C VAL A 174 -7.65 -12.92 -6.83
N SER A 175 -7.04 -13.82 -6.04
CA SER A 175 -7.47 -14.11 -4.67
C SER A 175 -7.35 -12.89 -3.76
N ASN A 176 -6.24 -12.17 -3.83
CA ASN A 176 -5.95 -11.04 -2.94
C ASN A 176 -6.72 -9.78 -3.39
N LEU A 177 -6.93 -9.61 -4.70
CA LEU A 177 -7.80 -8.56 -5.23
C LEU A 177 -9.23 -8.71 -4.71
N LYS A 178 -9.78 -9.93 -4.66
CA LYS A 178 -11.11 -10.17 -4.07
C LYS A 178 -11.18 -9.73 -2.60
N ILE A 179 -10.11 -9.97 -1.83
CA ILE A 179 -10.01 -9.52 -0.44
C ILE A 179 -9.97 -7.99 -0.39
N LEU A 180 -9.16 -7.35 -1.22
CA LEU A 180 -9.09 -5.89 -1.30
C LEU A 180 -10.46 -5.28 -1.63
N LEU A 181 -11.12 -5.74 -2.69
CA LEU A 181 -12.40 -5.20 -3.14
C LEU A 181 -13.47 -5.31 -2.04
N LYS A 182 -13.57 -6.46 -1.36
CA LYS A 182 -14.53 -6.68 -0.26
C LYS A 182 -14.28 -5.77 0.95
N ASN A 183 -13.03 -5.42 1.22
CA ASN A 183 -12.66 -4.58 2.36
C ASN A 183 -12.61 -3.08 2.02
N ALA A 184 -12.58 -2.73 0.73
CA ALA A 184 -12.56 -1.35 0.26
C ALA A 184 -13.96 -0.76 0.01
N GLY A 185 -14.97 -1.61 -0.25
CA GLY A 185 -16.33 -1.15 -0.54
C GLY A 185 -17.34 -2.29 -0.63
N THR A 186 -18.61 -1.93 -0.78
CA THR A 186 -19.74 -2.88 -0.77
C THR A 186 -20.32 -3.14 -2.15
N GLU A 187 -20.55 -2.10 -2.94
CA GLU A 187 -20.99 -2.19 -4.33
C GLU A 187 -19.75 -2.23 -5.23
N ILE A 188 -19.61 -3.26 -6.06
CA ILE A 188 -18.45 -3.45 -6.95
C ILE A 188 -18.93 -3.55 -8.39
N GLU A 189 -18.49 -2.63 -9.23
CA GLU A 189 -18.75 -2.60 -10.67
C GLU A 189 -17.43 -2.76 -11.43
N GLU A 190 -17.28 -3.76 -12.32
CA GLU A 190 -16.14 -3.79 -13.26
C GLU A 190 -16.40 -2.78 -14.38
N ILE A 191 -15.53 -1.78 -14.51
CA ILE A 191 -15.69 -0.68 -15.48
C ILE A 191 -14.69 -0.72 -16.63
N PHE A 192 -13.63 -1.52 -16.48
CA PHE A 192 -12.56 -1.63 -17.47
C PHE A 192 -11.90 -3.00 -17.38
N ASN A 193 -11.65 -3.63 -18.52
CA ASN A 193 -10.96 -4.91 -18.61
C ASN A 193 -10.33 -5.07 -19.99
N GLU A 194 -9.02 -4.84 -20.07
CA GLU A 194 -8.26 -4.96 -21.31
C GLU A 194 -7.11 -5.95 -21.14
N GLU A 195 -6.90 -6.77 -22.17
CA GLU A 195 -5.78 -7.72 -22.25
C GLU A 195 -4.81 -7.33 -23.36
N GLU A 196 -3.51 -7.53 -23.12
CA GLU A 196 -2.48 -7.29 -24.13
C GLU A 196 -2.55 -8.40 -25.19
N LEU A 197 -2.91 -8.02 -26.42
CA LEU A 197 -3.12 -8.96 -27.54
C LEU A 197 -1.97 -9.95 -27.70
N GLY A 198 -2.33 -11.23 -27.86
CA GLY A 198 -1.39 -12.33 -28.07
C GLY A 198 -0.57 -12.73 -26.85
N LYS A 199 -0.85 -12.18 -25.66
CA LYS A 199 -0.11 -12.49 -24.43
C LYS A 199 -1.06 -12.89 -23.30
N SER A 200 -1.15 -14.20 -23.05
CA SER A 200 -2.02 -14.75 -22.01
C SER A 200 -1.76 -14.15 -20.62
N ALA A 201 -2.86 -13.83 -19.93
CA ALA A 201 -2.92 -13.31 -18.56
C ALA A 201 -2.20 -11.95 -18.35
N LYS A 202 -2.06 -11.12 -19.39
CA LYS A 202 -1.52 -9.77 -19.29
C LYS A 202 -2.65 -8.77 -19.42
N TYR A 203 -3.10 -8.23 -18.30
CA TYR A 203 -4.31 -7.41 -18.25
C TYR A 203 -4.15 -6.18 -17.36
N VAL A 204 -5.01 -5.19 -17.63
CA VAL A 204 -5.35 -4.11 -16.72
C VAL A 204 -6.85 -4.13 -16.53
N ARG A 205 -7.29 -4.17 -15.26
CA ARG A 205 -8.71 -4.11 -14.89
C ARG A 205 -8.95 -2.93 -13.98
N ALA A 206 -10.14 -2.33 -14.07
CA ALA A 206 -10.60 -1.34 -13.11
C ALA A 206 -12.00 -1.63 -12.62
N TYR A 207 -12.22 -1.31 -11.35
CA TYR A 207 -13.50 -1.47 -10.67
C TYR A 207 -13.90 -0.14 -10.04
N ARG A 208 -15.19 0.19 -10.08
CA ARG A 208 -15.78 1.29 -9.32
C ARG A 208 -16.47 0.72 -8.08
N LEU A 209 -16.09 1.25 -6.93
CA LEU A 209 -16.59 0.85 -5.62
C LEU A 209 -17.44 1.96 -5.03
N ASP A 210 -18.63 1.60 -4.54
CA ASP A 210 -19.58 2.52 -3.91
C ASP A 210 -19.76 3.83 -4.69
N LYS A 211 -19.78 3.71 -6.03
CA LYS A 211 -19.91 4.79 -7.04
C LYS A 211 -18.78 5.82 -7.08
N LYS A 212 -17.76 5.74 -6.21
CA LYS A 212 -16.72 6.77 -6.08
C LYS A 212 -15.29 6.24 -6.23
N LEU A 213 -14.93 5.18 -5.51
CA LEU A 213 -13.55 4.71 -5.43
C LEU A 213 -13.19 3.90 -6.67
N ILE A 214 -12.08 4.24 -7.34
CA ILE A 214 -11.60 3.49 -8.51
C ILE A 214 -10.45 2.59 -8.11
N VAL A 215 -10.61 1.28 -8.28
CA VAL A 215 -9.57 0.28 -8.02
C VAL A 215 -9.01 -0.22 -9.34
N ILE A 216 -7.73 0.05 -9.61
CA ILE A 216 -7.01 -0.37 -10.81
C ILE A 216 -6.05 -1.50 -10.45
N ASN A 217 -6.21 -2.66 -11.08
CA ASN A 217 -5.35 -3.82 -10.86
C ASN A 217 -4.69 -4.30 -12.16
N GLY A 218 -3.36 -4.36 -12.13
CA GLY A 218 -2.55 -5.00 -13.17
C GLY A 218 -2.15 -6.43 -12.82
N ARG A 219 -1.64 -7.16 -13.81
CA ARG A 219 -0.96 -8.44 -13.56
C ARG A 219 0.27 -8.23 -12.66
N ASN A 220 0.37 -9.01 -11.59
CA ASN A 220 1.65 -9.25 -10.92
C ASN A 220 2.41 -10.35 -11.65
N PHE A 221 3.65 -10.10 -12.08
CA PHE A 221 4.51 -11.13 -12.64
C PHE A 221 5.87 -11.08 -11.96
N GLN A 222 6.24 -12.17 -11.27
CA GLN A 222 7.49 -12.29 -10.52
C GLN A 222 7.73 -11.12 -9.54
N GLY A 223 6.68 -10.68 -8.84
CA GLY A 223 6.75 -9.58 -7.89
C GLY A 223 6.75 -8.19 -8.52
N THR A 224 6.68 -8.08 -9.85
CA THR A 224 6.66 -6.78 -10.56
C THR A 224 5.23 -6.30 -10.80
N TYR A 225 4.94 -5.06 -10.41
CA TYR A 225 3.68 -4.37 -10.76
C TYR A 225 3.53 -4.25 -12.26
N PHE A 226 2.33 -4.54 -12.76
CA PHE A 226 2.05 -4.55 -14.20
C PHE A 226 3.07 -5.42 -15.00
N GLY A 227 3.60 -6.46 -14.36
CA GLY A 227 4.73 -7.22 -14.84
C GLY A 227 4.43 -7.98 -16.14
N GLY A 228 5.43 -8.03 -17.02
CA GLY A 228 5.34 -8.69 -18.31
C GLY A 228 4.58 -7.89 -19.38
N MET A 229 3.94 -6.78 -19.04
CA MET A 229 3.27 -5.88 -19.99
C MET A 229 4.22 -4.79 -20.48
N THR A 230 3.94 -4.24 -21.66
CA THR A 230 4.65 -3.05 -22.14
C THR A 230 4.16 -1.80 -21.44
N ASP A 231 5.07 -0.85 -21.17
CA ASP A 231 4.69 0.42 -20.55
C ASP A 231 3.68 1.20 -21.40
N LEU A 232 3.79 1.11 -22.73
CA LEU A 232 2.83 1.72 -23.66
C LEU A 232 1.41 1.16 -23.47
N PHE A 233 1.27 -0.16 -23.33
CA PHE A 233 -0.03 -0.80 -23.07
C PHE A 233 -0.64 -0.34 -21.75
N VAL A 234 0.16 -0.36 -20.67
CA VAL A 234 -0.30 0.07 -19.34
C VAL A 234 -0.70 1.55 -19.36
N GLN A 235 0.13 2.43 -19.95
CA GLN A 235 -0.19 3.85 -20.07
C GLN A 235 -1.47 4.10 -20.87
N LYS A 236 -1.71 3.35 -21.96
CA LYS A 236 -2.96 3.44 -22.73
C LYS A 236 -4.16 3.13 -21.84
N CYS A 237 -4.13 2.00 -21.14
CA CYS A 237 -5.22 1.58 -20.24
C CYS A 237 -5.48 2.62 -19.14
N LEU A 238 -4.44 3.10 -18.48
CA LEU A 238 -4.57 4.09 -17.40
C LEU A 238 -5.16 5.43 -17.91
N ARG A 239 -4.80 5.87 -19.13
CA ARG A 239 -5.40 7.07 -19.73
C ARG A 239 -6.87 6.87 -20.09
N GLU A 240 -7.27 5.66 -20.49
CA GLU A 240 -8.68 5.35 -20.75
C GLU A 240 -9.48 5.32 -19.45
N ILE A 241 -8.96 4.68 -18.40
CA ILE A 241 -9.56 4.67 -17.06
C ILE A 241 -9.69 6.10 -16.51
N LYS A 242 -8.66 6.96 -16.65
CA LYS A 242 -8.73 8.36 -16.21
C LYS A 242 -9.90 9.14 -16.83
N LYS A 243 -10.34 8.79 -18.05
CA LYS A 243 -11.50 9.43 -18.70
C LYS A 243 -12.86 8.95 -18.16
N MET A 244 -12.87 7.84 -17.42
CA MET A 244 -14.07 7.22 -16.82
C MET A 244 -14.28 7.63 -15.36
N MET A 245 -13.33 8.40 -14.81
CA MET A 245 -13.37 9.00 -13.48
C MET A 245 -14.14 10.31 -13.53
#